data_AF-A0A7W0SYR5-F1
#
_entry.id   AF-A0A7W0SYR5-F1
#
_cell.length_a   1.000
_cell.length_b   1.000
_cell.length_c   1.000
_cell.angle_alpha   90.00
_cell.angle_beta   90.00
_cell.angle_gamma   90.00
#
_symmetry.space_group_name_H-M   'P 1'
#
loop_
_entity.id
_entity.type
_entity.pdbx_description
1 polymer ?
#
loop_
_entity_poly.entity_id
_entity_poly.type
_entity_poly.pdbx_seq_one_letter_code
_entity_poly.pdbx_strand_id
1 'polypeptide(L)'
;MCGGFGDAPPSRIGPAFAYVAAIPSASLTVTVGDETRAEVRWGELEDSSVVERDGVRIRVLEHGRNWVRTRVLDDATGMPVPCRIHFRSLEGIPYQPHGHHGQVRNDIWNASIGGDVRLGQAVYAYIDGTCEGWLPRGDVLVDVARGFEYEPIRERVTIEPASRS
;
A
#
# COMPACT_ATOMS: atom_id res chain seq x y z
N MET A 1 -10.26 -5.89 -9.25
CA MET A 1 -10.36 -4.47 -8.84
C MET A 1 -10.85 -4.49 -7.41
N CYS A 2 -10.06 -3.98 -6.45
CA CYS A 2 -10.50 -3.87 -5.06
C CYS A 2 -11.12 -2.48 -4.88
N GLY A 3 -12.29 -2.47 -4.26
CA GLY A 3 -13.25 -1.39 -4.32
C GLY A 3 -12.90 -0.14 -3.53
N GLY A 4 -13.31 1.01 -4.06
CA GLY A 4 -13.35 2.28 -3.35
C GLY A 4 -14.67 2.47 -2.61
N PHE A 5 -14.93 3.71 -2.19
CA PHE A 5 -16.17 4.10 -1.54
C PHE A 5 -17.41 3.58 -2.31
N GLY A 6 -18.25 2.77 -1.64
CA GLY A 6 -19.50 2.23 -2.21
C GLY A 6 -19.40 0.88 -2.91
N ASP A 7 -18.21 0.28 -3.02
CA ASP A 7 -18.03 -0.99 -3.73
C ASP A 7 -18.33 -2.22 -2.85
N ALA A 8 -18.96 -3.22 -3.46
CA ALA A 8 -19.19 -4.53 -2.85
C ALA A 8 -17.87 -5.28 -2.62
N PRO A 9 -17.75 -6.08 -1.55
CA PRO A 9 -16.54 -6.86 -1.30
C PRO A 9 -16.27 -7.85 -2.45
N PRO A 10 -15.02 -8.03 -2.89
CA PRO A 10 -14.70 -8.89 -4.01
C PRO A 10 -14.98 -10.36 -3.70
N SER A 11 -15.55 -11.08 -4.68
CA SER A 11 -15.93 -12.51 -4.59
C SER A 11 -14.80 -13.50 -4.90
N ARG A 12 -13.57 -13.02 -5.12
CA ARG A 12 -12.38 -13.84 -5.40
C ARG A 12 -11.27 -13.53 -4.40
N ILE A 13 -10.52 -14.55 -4.00
CA ILE A 13 -9.22 -14.37 -3.33
C ILE A 13 -8.36 -13.56 -4.30
N GLY A 14 -8.15 -12.29 -3.96
CA GLY A 14 -7.27 -11.41 -4.70
C GLY A 14 -5.81 -11.82 -4.57
N PRO A 15 -4.89 -11.20 -5.33
CA PRO A 15 -3.47 -11.38 -5.10
C PRO A 15 -3.13 -11.11 -3.63
N ALA A 16 -2.36 -12.01 -3.01
CA ALA A 16 -1.80 -11.80 -1.68
C ALA A 16 -0.45 -11.08 -1.80
N PHE A 17 -0.11 -10.28 -0.79
CA PHE A 17 1.20 -9.66 -0.66
C PHE A 17 1.76 -9.94 0.73
N ALA A 18 3.09 -10.01 0.81
CA ALA A 18 3.82 -10.16 2.06
C ALA A 18 5.11 -9.35 1.99
N TYR A 19 5.52 -8.80 3.12
CA TYR A 19 6.85 -8.21 3.27
C TYR A 19 7.80 -9.29 3.76
N VAL A 20 8.83 -9.56 2.98
CA VAL A 20 9.81 -10.61 3.28
C VAL A 20 11.20 -9.99 3.22
N ALA A 21 11.97 -10.18 4.29
CA ALA A 21 13.40 -9.90 4.32
C ALA A 21 14.13 -11.23 4.43
N ALA A 22 14.95 -11.56 3.43
CA ALA A 22 15.63 -12.83 3.35
C ALA A 22 16.99 -12.65 2.64
N ILE A 23 17.87 -13.64 2.82
CA ILE A 23 19.15 -13.72 2.11
C ILE A 23 18.97 -14.54 0.82
N PRO A 24 19.83 -14.38 -0.20
CA PRO A 24 19.70 -15.08 -1.49
C PRO A 24 19.60 -16.61 -1.38
N SER A 25 20.22 -17.19 -0.35
CA SER A 25 20.18 -18.64 -0.10
C SER A 25 18.91 -19.14 0.58
N ALA A 26 18.02 -18.26 1.05
CA ALA A 26 16.74 -18.65 1.65
C ALA A 26 15.80 -19.29 0.60
N SER A 27 14.84 -20.08 1.08
CA SER A 27 13.73 -20.61 0.27
C SER A 27 12.42 -19.96 0.72
N LEU A 28 11.58 -19.60 -0.25
CA LEU A 28 10.20 -19.18 -0.06
C LEU A 28 9.29 -20.34 -0.47
N THR A 29 8.41 -20.78 0.42
CA THR A 29 7.43 -21.82 0.16
C THR A 29 6.02 -21.22 0.18
N VAL A 30 5.21 -21.56 -0.82
CA VAL A 30 3.79 -21.18 -0.90
C VAL A 30 2.94 -22.42 -0.67
N THR A 31 2.12 -22.37 0.37
CA THR A 31 1.22 -23.46 0.76
C THR A 31 -0.23 -22.99 0.70
N VAL A 32 -1.12 -23.83 0.16
CA VAL A 32 -2.57 -23.58 0.11
C VAL A 32 -3.26 -24.74 0.82
N GLY A 33 -3.83 -24.46 2.00
CA GLY A 33 -4.25 -25.53 2.92
C GLY A 33 -3.02 -26.31 3.41
N ASP A 34 -3.04 -27.63 3.24
CA ASP A 34 -1.92 -28.51 3.60
C ASP A 34 -1.00 -28.84 2.39
N GLU A 35 -1.29 -28.30 1.22
CA GLU A 35 -0.57 -28.62 -0.01
C GLU A 35 0.46 -27.54 -0.36
N THR A 36 1.74 -27.93 -0.47
CA THR A 36 2.79 -27.05 -0.98
C THR A 36 2.63 -26.89 -2.48
N ARG A 37 2.41 -25.64 -2.93
CA ARG A 37 2.18 -25.28 -4.32
C ARG A 37 3.43 -24.76 -5.02
N ALA A 38 4.39 -24.19 -4.30
CA ALA A 38 5.63 -23.74 -4.89
C ALA A 38 6.74 -23.65 -3.83
N GLU A 39 7.97 -23.92 -4.25
CA GLU A 39 9.18 -23.58 -3.51
C GLU A 39 10.13 -22.83 -4.46
N VAL A 40 10.64 -21.68 -4.03
CA VAL A 40 11.48 -20.81 -4.84
C VAL A 40 12.66 -20.32 -4.00
N ARG A 41 13.88 -20.34 -4.57
CA ARG A 41 15.05 -19.72 -3.92
C ARG A 41 14.93 -18.21 -3.97
N TRP A 42 15.24 -17.54 -2.88
CA TRP A 42 15.15 -16.09 -2.78
C TRP A 42 16.02 -15.39 -3.84
N GLY A 43 17.24 -15.87 -4.07
CA GLY A 43 18.12 -15.33 -5.12
C GLY A 43 17.52 -15.42 -6.53
N GLU A 44 16.69 -16.42 -6.83
CA GLU A 44 16.03 -16.51 -8.14
C GLU A 44 15.02 -15.35 -8.32
N LEU A 45 14.30 -14.98 -7.25
CA LEU A 45 13.37 -13.84 -7.27
C LEU A 45 14.10 -12.50 -7.36
N GLU A 46 15.27 -12.38 -6.73
CA GLU A 46 16.10 -11.17 -6.84
C GLU A 46 16.61 -10.96 -8.27
N ASP A 47 17.02 -12.04 -8.95
CA ASP A 47 17.57 -11.97 -10.31
C ASP A 47 16.48 -11.78 -11.38
N SER A 48 15.34 -12.45 -11.25
CA SER A 48 14.30 -12.50 -12.28
C SER A 48 13.14 -11.54 -12.04
N SER A 49 12.97 -11.02 -10.82
CA SER A 49 11.81 -10.27 -10.31
C SER A 49 10.45 -10.99 -10.37
N VAL A 50 10.34 -12.08 -11.13
CA VAL A 50 9.12 -12.87 -11.33
C VAL A 50 9.49 -14.34 -11.51
N VAL A 51 8.86 -15.21 -10.71
CA VAL A 51 8.98 -16.66 -10.84
C VAL A 51 7.60 -17.27 -10.93
N GLU A 52 7.42 -18.22 -11.84
CA GLU A 52 6.21 -19.03 -11.99
C GLU A 52 6.52 -20.52 -11.75
N ARG A 53 5.74 -21.15 -10.87
CA ARG A 53 5.82 -22.59 -10.54
C ARG A 53 4.43 -23.13 -10.24
N ASP A 54 4.06 -24.23 -10.88
CA ASP A 54 2.82 -24.99 -10.59
C ASP A 54 1.56 -24.11 -10.44
N GLY A 55 1.41 -23.12 -11.33
CA GLY A 55 0.26 -22.21 -11.34
C GLY A 55 0.33 -21.06 -10.33
N VAL A 56 1.39 -20.98 -9.53
CA VAL A 56 1.70 -19.86 -8.64
C VAL A 56 2.67 -18.90 -9.34
N ARG A 57 2.30 -17.63 -9.43
CA ARG A 57 3.16 -16.54 -9.89
C ARG A 57 3.58 -15.67 -8.70
N ILE A 58 4.87 -15.61 -8.41
CA ILE A 58 5.46 -14.76 -7.37
C ILE A 58 6.18 -13.62 -8.07
N ARG A 59 5.93 -12.38 -7.64
CA ARG A 59 6.57 -11.17 -8.18
C ARG A 59 7.12 -10.32 -7.06
N VAL A 60 8.32 -9.79 -7.27
CA VAL A 60 8.84 -8.66 -6.50
C VAL A 60 8.08 -7.42 -6.98
N LEU A 61 7.33 -6.79 -6.08
CA LEU A 61 6.45 -5.66 -6.41
C LEU A 61 7.10 -4.31 -6.19
N GLU A 62 8.13 -4.23 -5.36
CA GLU A 62 8.72 -2.98 -4.94
C GLU A 62 10.24 -3.01 -5.15
N HIS A 63 10.74 -2.13 -6.03
CA HIS A 63 12.16 -2.01 -6.36
C HIS A 63 12.86 -0.84 -5.64
N GLY A 64 12.22 -0.35 -4.57
CA GLY A 64 12.73 0.75 -3.74
C GLY A 64 11.67 1.79 -3.41
N ARG A 65 11.96 2.59 -2.38
CA ARG A 65 11.10 3.69 -1.90
C ARG A 65 11.83 5.02 -1.96
N ASN A 66 11.07 6.10 -1.98
CA ASN A 66 11.57 7.43 -1.68
C ASN A 66 10.76 8.06 -0.56
N TRP A 67 11.41 8.94 0.20
CA TRP A 67 10.73 9.79 1.17
C TRP A 67 10.01 10.91 0.43
N VAL A 68 8.68 10.94 0.54
CA VAL A 68 7.83 11.91 -0.15
C VAL A 68 7.16 12.80 0.87
N ARG A 69 7.20 14.11 0.62
CA ARG A 69 6.41 15.12 1.35
C ARG A 69 5.20 15.48 0.51
N THR A 70 4.02 15.39 1.09
CA THR A 70 2.74 15.69 0.46
C THR A 70 2.11 16.91 1.13
N ARG A 71 1.53 17.79 0.31
CA ARG A 71 0.71 18.91 0.76
C ARG A 71 -0.62 18.85 0.03
N VAL A 72 -1.72 18.93 0.77
CA VAL A 72 -3.06 19.03 0.21
C VAL A 72 -3.53 20.46 0.40
N LEU A 73 -3.83 21.16 -0.69
CA LEU A 73 -4.18 22.57 -0.69
C LEU A 73 -5.67 22.75 -1.03
N ASP A 74 -6.29 23.74 -0.39
CA ASP A 74 -7.57 24.29 -0.82
C ASP A 74 -7.37 25.12 -2.10
N ASP A 75 -8.15 24.85 -3.15
CA ASP A 75 -7.98 25.54 -4.44
C ASP A 75 -8.34 27.03 -4.37
N ALA A 76 -9.31 27.42 -3.53
CA ALA A 76 -9.75 28.81 -3.41
C ALA A 76 -8.77 29.68 -2.62
N THR A 77 -8.11 29.11 -1.60
CA THR A 77 -7.23 29.85 -0.68
C THR A 77 -5.75 29.55 -0.89
N GLY A 78 -5.39 28.46 -1.56
CA GLY A 78 -4.02 27.96 -1.70
C GLY A 78 -3.39 27.45 -0.39
N MET A 79 -4.18 27.35 0.69
CA MET A 79 -3.71 27.00 2.03
C MET A 79 -3.82 25.50 2.29
N PRO A 80 -2.94 24.90 3.11
CA PRO A 80 -3.09 23.50 3.50
C PRO A 80 -4.43 23.22 4.18
N VAL A 81 -5.05 22.08 3.84
CA VAL A 81 -6.34 21.66 4.41
C VAL A 81 -6.25 20.37 5.18
N PRO A 82 -6.80 20.31 6.41
CA PRO A 82 -7.00 19.05 7.09
C PRO A 82 -7.91 18.14 6.27
N CYS A 83 -7.45 16.92 6.00
CA CYS A 83 -8.15 15.97 5.16
C CYS A 83 -7.78 14.53 5.51
N ARG A 84 -8.51 13.58 4.91
CA ARG A 84 -8.15 12.16 4.92
C ARG A 84 -7.41 11.83 3.64
N ILE A 85 -6.27 11.16 3.75
CA ILE A 85 -5.44 10.73 2.63
C ILE A 85 -5.17 9.22 2.69
N HIS A 86 -5.10 8.58 1.53
CA HIS A 86 -4.74 7.17 1.40
C HIS A 86 -3.83 6.98 0.18
N PHE A 87 -2.66 6.38 0.39
CA PHE A 87 -1.74 6.00 -0.68
C PHE A 87 -1.77 4.49 -0.89
N ARG A 88 -1.77 4.06 -2.15
CA ARG A 88 -1.65 2.64 -2.51
C ARG A 88 -0.89 2.44 -3.82
N SER A 89 -0.16 1.33 -3.95
CA SER A 89 0.37 0.92 -5.25
C SER A 89 -0.78 0.54 -6.21
N LEU A 90 -0.45 0.36 -7.50
CA LEU A 90 -1.41 -0.14 -8.49
C LEU A 90 -1.92 -1.55 -8.16
N GLU A 91 -1.13 -2.34 -7.45
CA GLU A 91 -1.48 -3.67 -6.92
C GLU A 91 -2.35 -3.60 -5.66
N GLY A 92 -2.56 -2.40 -5.10
CA GLY A 92 -3.38 -2.18 -3.91
C GLY A 92 -2.65 -2.29 -2.58
N ILE A 93 -1.31 -2.31 -2.59
CA ILE A 93 -0.51 -2.31 -1.35
C ILE A 93 -0.64 -0.93 -0.69
N PRO A 94 -1.13 -0.83 0.56
CA PRO A 94 -1.29 0.45 1.23
C PRO A 94 0.04 0.99 1.75
N TYR A 95 0.26 2.30 1.59
CA TYR A 95 1.39 3.04 2.16
C TYR A 95 0.87 4.14 3.07
N GLN A 96 1.26 4.12 4.34
CA GLN A 96 0.82 5.10 5.31
C GLN A 96 1.85 6.22 5.45
N PRO A 97 1.41 7.46 5.66
CA PRO A 97 2.33 8.52 6.03
C PRO A 97 3.05 8.17 7.34
N HIS A 98 4.30 8.60 7.46
CA HIS A 98 5.09 8.50 8.66
C HIS A 98 4.39 9.15 9.86
N GLY A 99 4.47 8.52 11.03
CA GLY A 99 3.74 8.94 12.23
C GLY A 99 2.27 8.52 12.25
N HIS A 100 1.73 8.04 11.12
CA HIS A 100 0.41 7.43 11.05
C HIS A 100 0.56 5.91 11.06
N HIS A 101 0.01 5.27 12.08
CA HIS A 101 0.17 3.84 12.28
C HIS A 101 -0.56 3.08 11.16
N GLY A 102 0.22 2.45 10.28
CA GLY A 102 -0.32 1.47 9.37
C GLY A 102 -0.55 0.16 10.07
N GLN A 103 -1.78 -0.05 10.55
CA GLN A 103 -2.49 -1.34 10.56
C GLN A 103 -3.74 -1.27 11.44
N VAL A 104 -4.91 -1.40 10.83
CA VAL A 104 -5.98 -2.15 11.50
C VAL A 104 -5.71 -3.63 11.23
N ARG A 105 -5.06 -4.25 12.21
CA ARG A 105 -4.70 -5.67 12.35
C ARG A 105 -5.73 -6.62 11.73
N ASN A 106 -5.29 -7.54 10.86
CA ASN A 106 -5.88 -8.88 10.78
C ASN A 106 -5.34 -9.66 11.99
N ASP A 107 -6.22 -9.90 12.94
CA ASP A 107 -6.22 -10.87 14.05
C ASP A 107 -5.05 -11.86 14.20
N ILE A 108 -3.87 -11.39 14.64
CA ILE A 108 -3.12 -12.09 15.71
C ILE A 108 -2.53 -11.04 16.67
N TRP A 109 -3.25 -10.89 17.80
CA TRP A 109 -2.80 -10.45 19.14
C TRP A 109 -2.35 -8.99 19.42
N ASN A 110 -2.87 -8.53 20.56
CA ASN A 110 -2.73 -7.29 21.35
C ASN A 110 -3.34 -5.97 20.81
N ALA A 111 -4.28 -5.46 21.62
CA ALA A 111 -5.12 -4.31 21.38
C ALA A 111 -4.55 -3.06 22.06
N SER A 112 -4.76 -1.90 21.44
CA SER A 112 -5.05 -0.66 22.16
C SER A 112 -5.90 0.23 21.26
N ILE A 113 -7.01 0.68 21.84
CA ILE A 113 -8.10 1.43 21.24
C ILE A 113 -7.80 2.92 21.38
N GLY A 114 -7.89 3.66 20.28
CA GLY A 114 -7.87 5.12 20.31
C GLY A 114 -7.79 5.73 18.92
N GLY A 115 -8.93 6.04 18.31
CA GLY A 115 -9.03 7.10 17.28
C GLY A 115 -9.39 6.68 15.85
N ASP A 116 -9.23 5.41 15.46
CA ASP A 116 -9.42 5.03 14.05
C ASP A 116 -10.84 4.54 13.73
N VAL A 117 -11.57 5.34 12.94
CA VAL A 117 -12.84 4.95 12.31
C VAL A 117 -12.55 4.18 11.03
N ARG A 118 -12.99 2.92 10.95
CA ARG A 118 -13.00 2.13 9.71
C ARG A 118 -14.16 2.56 8.81
N LEU A 119 -13.85 2.96 7.57
CA LEU A 119 -14.84 3.10 6.49
C LEU A 119 -14.38 2.26 5.28
N GLY A 120 -14.83 1.01 5.19
CA GLY A 120 -14.43 0.06 4.13
C GLY A 120 -13.12 -0.70 4.38
N GLN A 121 -12.50 -1.20 3.29
CA GLN A 121 -11.21 -1.93 3.33
C GLN A 121 -9.97 -1.02 3.22
N ALA A 122 -10.14 0.30 3.04
CA ALA A 122 -9.06 1.27 2.92
C ALA A 122 -8.81 2.01 4.24
N VAL A 123 -7.55 2.05 4.68
CA VAL A 123 -7.13 2.79 5.88
C VAL A 123 -6.69 4.20 5.45
N TYR A 124 -7.51 5.20 5.76
CA TYR A 124 -7.18 6.60 5.55
C TYR A 124 -6.45 7.18 6.76
N ALA A 125 -5.40 7.96 6.52
CA ALA A 125 -4.75 8.78 7.53
C ALA A 125 -5.39 10.17 7.56
N TYR A 126 -5.70 10.68 8.76
CA TYR A 126 -6.07 12.08 8.93
C TYR A 126 -4.82 12.94 9.04
N ILE A 127 -4.70 13.95 8.20
CA ILE A 127 -3.55 14.87 8.16
C ILE A 127 -4.03 16.31 8.36
N ASP A 128 -3.17 17.21 8.82
CA ASP A 128 -3.46 18.65 8.98
C ASP A 128 -3.32 19.46 7.67
N GLY A 129 -3.19 18.77 6.54
CA GLY A 129 -2.89 19.32 5.22
C GLY A 129 -1.47 19.03 4.76
N THR A 130 -0.62 18.48 5.64
CA THR A 130 0.70 18.00 5.26
C THR A 130 0.98 16.61 5.83
N CYS A 131 1.75 15.81 5.09
CA CYS A 131 2.29 14.57 5.62
C CYS A 131 3.56 14.17 4.86
N GLU A 132 4.34 13.27 5.43
CA GLU A 132 5.49 12.69 4.76
C GLU A 132 5.56 11.19 4.98
N GLY A 133 6.24 10.44 4.13
CA GLY A 133 6.36 8.99 4.29
C GLY A 133 7.08 8.31 3.14
N TRP A 134 7.36 7.02 3.31
CA TRP A 134 7.95 6.19 2.28
C TRP A 134 6.89 5.76 1.27
N LEU A 135 7.05 6.16 0.01
CA LEU A 135 6.24 5.69 -1.12
C LEU A 135 7.10 4.85 -2.07
N PRO A 136 6.51 3.83 -2.74
CA PRO A 136 7.25 3.03 -3.70
C PRO A 136 7.61 3.90 -4.91
N ARG A 137 8.75 3.61 -5.54
CA ARG A 137 9.10 4.20 -6.84
C ARG A 137 8.13 3.72 -7.90
N GLY A 138 7.76 4.62 -8.82
CA GLY A 138 6.75 4.36 -9.84
C GLY A 138 5.38 4.88 -9.44
N ASP A 139 4.33 4.27 -9.98
CA ASP A 139 2.97 4.81 -9.87
C ASP A 139 2.29 4.47 -8.54
N VAL A 140 1.77 5.52 -7.90
CA VAL A 140 1.01 5.46 -6.66
C VAL A 140 -0.35 6.09 -6.90
N LEU A 141 -1.40 5.43 -6.42
CA LEU A 141 -2.73 5.99 -6.37
C LEU A 141 -2.92 6.71 -5.04
N VAL A 142 -3.38 7.95 -5.12
CA VAL A 142 -3.63 8.84 -3.99
C VAL A 142 -5.11 9.16 -3.96
N ASP A 143 -5.77 8.78 -2.86
CA ASP A 143 -7.16 9.12 -2.59
C ASP A 143 -7.18 10.18 -1.47
N VAL A 144 -7.80 11.34 -1.74
CA VAL A 144 -7.96 12.44 -0.77
C VAL A 144 -9.44 12.77 -0.61
N ALA A 145 -9.92 12.86 0.63
CA ALA A 145 -11.31 13.21 0.91
C ALA A 145 -11.42 14.14 2.12
N ARG A 146 -12.31 15.14 2.02
CA ARG A 146 -12.60 16.08 3.11
C ARG A 146 -14.08 16.41 3.17
N GLY A 147 -14.74 16.04 4.27
CA GLY A 147 -16.14 16.41 4.52
C GLY A 147 -17.10 16.07 3.38
N PHE A 148 -18.23 16.77 3.32
CA PHE A 148 -19.15 16.75 2.17
C PHE A 148 -18.99 18.01 1.29
N GLU A 149 -18.21 18.98 1.76
CA GLU A 149 -18.00 20.27 1.14
C GLU A 149 -16.96 20.22 0.00
N TYR A 150 -16.18 19.13 -0.10
CA TYR A 150 -15.15 18.95 -1.13
C TYR A 150 -15.39 17.67 -1.92
N GLU A 151 -15.14 17.75 -3.23
CA GLU A 151 -15.11 16.58 -4.10
C GLU A 151 -13.86 15.74 -3.76
N PRO A 152 -14.01 14.40 -3.57
CA PRO A 152 -12.86 13.53 -3.35
C PRO A 152 -11.95 13.48 -4.58
N ILE A 153 -10.65 13.55 -4.35
CA ILE A 153 -9.63 13.42 -5.39
C ILE A 153 -9.14 11.98 -5.42
N ARG A 154 -9.05 11.41 -6.62
CA ARG A 154 -8.36 10.15 -6.90
C ARG A 154 -7.37 10.38 -8.03
N GLU A 155 -6.09 10.38 -7.71
CA GLU A 155 -5.03 10.69 -8.66
C GLU A 155 -3.99 9.58 -8.73
N ARG A 156 -3.39 9.41 -9.91
CA ARG A 156 -2.19 8.60 -10.09
C ARG A 156 -0.99 9.54 -10.14
N VAL A 157 -0.07 9.37 -9.21
CA VAL A 157 1.17 10.15 -9.11
C VAL A 157 2.35 9.23 -9.36
N THR A 158 3.29 9.64 -10.20
CA THR A 158 4.53 8.91 -10.44
C THR A 158 5.64 9.40 -9.52
N ILE A 159 6.15 8.52 -8.67
CA ILE A 159 7.27 8.78 -7.76
C ILE A 159 8.58 8.42 -8.47
N GLU A 160 9.29 9.43 -8.95
CA GLU A 160 10.57 9.25 -9.61
C GLU A 160 11.67 8.81 -8.63
N PRO A 161 12.66 8.01 -9.06
CA PRO A 161 13.83 7.70 -8.24
C PRO A 161 14.52 8.98 -7.75
N ALA A 162 14.85 9.06 -6.45
CA ALA A 162 15.62 10.18 -5.95
C ALA A 162 16.97 10.24 -6.69
N SER A 163 17.24 11.34 -7.38
CA SER A 163 18.54 11.60 -7.99
C SER A 163 19.59 11.64 -6.89
N ARG A 164 20.62 10.78 -6.99
CA ARG A 164 21.80 10.88 -6.14
C ARG A 164 22.56 12.16 -6.54
N SER A 165 22.58 13.16 -5.67
CA SER A 165 23.57 14.24 -5.70
C SER A 165 24.77 13.88 -4.84
#